data_AF-A0A935KSE6-F1
#
_entry.id   AF-A0A935KSE6-F1
#
_cell.length_a   1.000
_cell.length_b   1.000
_cell.length_c   1.000
_cell.angle_alpha   90.00
_cell.angle_beta   90.00
_cell.angle_gamma   90.00
#
_symmetry.space_group_name_H-M   'P 1'
#
loop_
_entity.id
_entity.type
_entity.pdbx_description
1 polymer ?
#
loop_
_entity_poly.entity_id
_entity_poly.type
_entity_poly.pdbx_seq_one_letter_code
_entity_poly.pdbx_strand_id
1 'polypeptide(L)'
;MNSVNTFRRQVMNAVSINYNSAFFIDGPDTDNALFYDSSKFKFIFNTAIPTAYRNLNEFKMLHKASGDTFRIYACHLKADTGTLNQQRRAAQVDSLRKRTDALPQGTSFITCGDFNMYAATEPAYQKLILVNSSDGDFIDPLSMPGIWNNSSYAAYHTQSTRRRSFGSGATGGLDDRFDIILNSSSVSSSTGRVRYLTSSLNPIGNDGQHYNDSINRIPNNAVTQTVANALHYASDHLPVISIYQFYPSSTSLNLTIAVEGFYNAVSGRLNIRDTITAYLRSTVSPFNAVDSSRAVIDSTTLSGQFIFSNVYTGLYYIALKGRNIIETWSRAGGELILAGSANNYDFSVSQSNAYGNNLTLNGSRYCIFSGDINNDGIVDAADVAAADNDAFEFVTGYVNSDVNGDMITDASDVQIVDNNAFNIVTRITP
;
A
#
# COMPACT_ATOMS: atom_id res chain seq x y z
N MET A 1 2.78 -18.40 25.53
CA MET A 1 1.48 -17.84 25.06
C MET A 1 0.72 -16.93 26.04
N ASN A 2 0.78 -17.10 27.38
CA ASN A 2 -0.03 -16.29 28.31
C ASN A 2 0.32 -14.79 28.31
N SER A 3 1.60 -14.43 28.23
CA SER A 3 2.05 -13.03 28.28
C SER A 3 1.65 -12.22 27.04
N VAL A 4 1.75 -12.80 25.83
CA VAL A 4 1.33 -12.13 24.58
C VAL A 4 -0.16 -11.82 24.59
N ASN A 5 -0.99 -12.79 24.99
CA ASN A 5 -2.43 -12.59 25.10
C ASN A 5 -2.79 -11.56 26.17
N THR A 6 -2.06 -11.55 27.28
CA THR A 6 -2.24 -10.58 28.35
C THR A 6 -1.88 -9.18 27.88
N PHE A 7 -0.71 -8.99 27.26
CA PHE A 7 -0.28 -7.71 26.72
C PHE A 7 -1.24 -7.18 25.65
N ARG A 8 -1.68 -8.02 24.70
CA ARG A 8 -2.71 -7.63 23.72
C ARG A 8 -3.98 -7.11 24.40
N ARG A 9 -4.54 -7.90 25.33
CA ARG A 9 -5.84 -7.58 25.93
C ARG A 9 -5.78 -6.39 26.88
N GLN A 10 -4.72 -6.28 27.67
CA GLN A 10 -4.65 -5.30 28.76
C GLN A 10 -3.95 -4.01 28.34
N VAL A 11 -3.05 -4.06 27.35
CA VAL A 11 -2.28 -2.88 26.89
C VAL A 11 -2.77 -2.42 25.53
N MET A 12 -2.69 -3.27 24.51
CA MET A 12 -3.02 -2.85 23.14
C MET A 12 -4.53 -2.54 22.98
N ASN A 13 -5.39 -3.40 23.52
CA ASN A 13 -6.84 -3.24 23.41
C ASN A 13 -7.40 -2.15 24.33
N ALA A 14 -6.62 -1.65 25.28
CA ALA A 14 -6.99 -0.44 26.03
C ALA A 14 -6.94 0.81 25.15
N VAL A 15 -6.15 0.79 24.07
CA VAL A 15 -6.09 1.86 23.06
C VAL A 15 -7.14 1.66 21.97
N SER A 16 -7.24 0.45 21.41
CA SER A 16 -8.23 0.11 20.38
C SER A 16 -8.50 -1.39 20.32
N ILE A 17 -9.76 -1.78 20.25
CA ILE A 17 -10.16 -3.20 20.14
C ILE A 17 -9.71 -3.86 18.82
N ASN A 18 -9.26 -3.07 17.84
CA ASN A 18 -8.79 -3.59 16.55
C ASN A 18 -7.40 -4.23 16.63
N TYR A 19 -6.66 -4.06 17.73
CA TYR A 19 -5.34 -4.66 17.86
C TYR A 19 -5.40 -6.19 17.97
N ASN A 20 -4.56 -6.84 17.16
CA ASN A 20 -4.34 -8.28 17.19
C ASN A 20 -2.85 -8.59 17.37
N SER A 21 -2.55 -9.80 17.83
CA SER A 21 -1.19 -10.34 17.84
C SER A 21 -0.98 -11.22 16.61
N ALA A 22 0.19 -11.12 15.99
CA ALA A 22 0.64 -12.10 15.01
C ALA A 22 0.73 -13.50 15.65
N PHE A 23 0.77 -14.54 14.82
CA PHE A 23 1.03 -15.89 15.32
C PHE A 23 2.37 -15.91 16.08
N PHE A 24 2.33 -16.29 17.35
CA PHE A 24 3.49 -16.33 18.24
C PHE A 24 4.19 -17.67 18.14
N ILE A 25 5.53 -17.66 18.08
CA ILE A 25 6.36 -18.86 18.10
C ILE A 25 7.14 -18.84 19.41
N ASP A 26 6.96 -19.87 20.22
CA ASP A 26 7.69 -20.10 21.47
C ASP A 26 9.06 -20.71 21.13
N GLY A 27 10.13 -20.01 21.46
CA GLY A 27 11.50 -20.36 21.12
C GLY A 27 12.25 -21.01 22.28
N PRO A 28 13.57 -21.20 22.12
CA PRO A 28 14.40 -21.84 23.15
C PRO A 28 14.71 -20.95 24.36
N ASP A 29 14.39 -19.65 24.30
CA ASP A 29 14.70 -18.62 25.32
C ASP A 29 13.65 -17.48 25.17
N THR A 30 14.04 -16.23 25.42
CA THR A 30 13.28 -15.01 25.14
C THR A 30 12.86 -14.91 23.67
N ASP A 31 11.60 -14.49 23.47
CA ASP A 31 10.91 -14.53 22.19
C ASP A 31 10.43 -13.16 21.71
N ASN A 32 10.13 -13.07 20.41
CA ASN A 32 9.59 -11.87 19.79
C ASN A 32 8.09 -12.00 19.54
N ALA A 33 7.34 -10.95 19.84
CA ALA A 33 5.92 -10.84 19.53
C ALA A 33 5.64 -9.57 18.71
N LEU A 34 4.72 -9.67 17.75
CA LEU A 34 4.24 -8.55 16.96
C LEU A 34 2.76 -8.30 17.24
N PHE A 35 2.41 -7.04 17.53
CA PHE A 35 1.03 -6.58 17.66
C PHE A 35 0.73 -5.58 16.53
N TYR A 36 -0.46 -5.64 15.96
CA TYR A 36 -0.84 -4.80 14.82
C TYR A 36 -2.33 -4.42 14.86
N ASP A 37 -2.65 -3.24 14.36
CA ASP A 37 -4.03 -2.81 14.15
C ASP A 37 -4.62 -3.54 12.94
N SER A 38 -5.55 -4.45 13.19
CA SER A 38 -6.15 -5.30 12.16
C SER A 38 -7.08 -4.56 11.21
N SER A 39 -7.45 -3.31 11.49
CA SER A 39 -8.15 -2.46 10.52
C SER A 39 -7.22 -2.00 9.39
N LYS A 40 -5.92 -1.85 9.66
CA LYS A 40 -4.91 -1.35 8.71
C LYS A 40 -4.09 -2.47 8.08
N PHE A 41 -3.79 -3.51 8.85
CA PHE A 41 -2.89 -4.58 8.42
C PHE A 41 -3.54 -5.95 8.46
N LYS A 42 -3.12 -6.82 7.56
CA LYS A 42 -3.39 -8.27 7.60
C LYS A 42 -2.07 -8.99 7.83
N PHE A 43 -2.02 -9.80 8.89
CA PHE A 43 -0.90 -10.72 9.11
C PHE A 43 -0.90 -11.83 8.06
N ILE A 44 0.28 -12.16 7.53
CA ILE A 44 0.45 -13.24 6.55
C ILE A 44 1.14 -14.43 7.21
N PHE A 45 2.35 -14.25 7.74
CA PHE A 45 3.08 -15.32 8.42
C PHE A 45 4.14 -14.80 9.41
N ASN A 46 4.55 -15.69 10.32
CA ASN A 46 5.72 -15.55 11.19
C ASN A 46 6.62 -16.77 10.95
N THR A 47 7.92 -16.55 10.78
CA THR A 47 8.91 -17.63 10.66
C THR A 47 10.06 -17.35 11.63
N ALA A 48 10.39 -18.32 12.47
CA ALA A 48 11.58 -18.26 13.30
C ALA A 48 12.84 -18.41 12.44
N ILE A 49 13.86 -17.60 12.73
CA ILE A 49 15.20 -17.69 12.19
C ILE A 49 16.08 -18.23 13.34
N PRO A 50 16.40 -19.53 13.34
CA PRO A 50 17.15 -20.13 14.44
C PRO A 50 18.55 -19.55 14.57
N THR A 51 18.97 -19.29 15.81
CA THR A 51 20.36 -18.98 16.15
C THR A 51 20.79 -19.84 17.34
N ALA A 52 22.02 -19.70 17.81
CA ALA A 52 22.57 -20.54 18.89
C ALA A 52 21.85 -20.41 20.25
N TYR A 53 21.20 -19.27 20.54
CA TYR A 53 20.64 -18.98 21.87
C TYR A 53 19.15 -18.65 21.85
N ARG A 54 18.72 -17.82 20.90
CA ARG A 54 17.33 -17.37 20.77
C ARG A 54 16.97 -17.14 19.31
N ASN A 55 15.71 -17.33 18.98
CA ASN A 55 15.25 -17.15 17.62
C ASN A 55 15.10 -15.66 17.31
N LEU A 56 15.48 -15.25 16.10
CA LEU A 56 14.96 -14.03 15.50
C LEU A 56 13.64 -14.37 14.80
N ASN A 57 12.82 -13.38 14.46
CA ASN A 57 11.55 -13.64 13.79
C ASN A 57 11.39 -12.80 12.53
N GLU A 58 10.92 -13.43 11.46
CA GLU A 58 10.46 -12.78 10.25
C GLU A 58 8.93 -12.74 10.25
N PHE A 59 8.35 -11.56 10.36
CA PHE A 59 6.93 -11.34 10.19
C PHE A 59 6.66 -10.75 8.80
N LYS A 60 5.69 -11.29 8.07
CA LYS A 60 5.20 -10.69 6.81
C LYS A 60 3.79 -10.12 7.01
N MET A 61 3.61 -8.86 6.64
CA MET A 61 2.36 -8.12 6.79
C MET A 61 1.90 -7.58 5.43
N LEU A 62 0.59 -7.46 5.25
CA LEU A 62 -0.07 -6.73 4.16
C LEU A 62 -0.67 -5.44 4.72
N HIS A 63 -0.32 -4.29 4.14
CA HIS A 63 -1.03 -3.04 4.36
C HIS A 63 -2.27 -3.01 3.46
N LYS A 64 -3.46 -3.05 4.07
CA LYS A 64 -4.73 -3.29 3.36
C LYS A 64 -5.04 -2.21 2.33
N ALA A 65 -4.78 -0.94 2.68
CA ALA A 65 -5.11 0.18 1.81
C ALA A 65 -4.20 0.24 0.58
N SER A 66 -2.88 0.03 0.72
CA SER A 66 -1.99 0.05 -0.46
C SER A 66 -1.95 -1.26 -1.24
N GLY A 67 -2.43 -2.35 -0.64
CA GLY A 67 -2.27 -3.70 -1.18
C GLY A 67 -0.84 -4.23 -1.09
N ASP A 68 0.08 -3.48 -0.47
CA ASP A 68 1.51 -3.84 -0.44
C ASP A 68 1.89 -4.68 0.79
N THR A 69 2.91 -5.52 0.61
CA THR A 69 3.49 -6.30 1.70
C THR A 69 4.86 -5.79 2.10
N PHE A 70 5.15 -5.90 3.39
CA PHE A 70 6.48 -5.63 3.92
C PHE A 70 6.84 -6.66 5.00
N ARG A 71 8.13 -6.76 5.28
CA ARG A 71 8.68 -7.71 6.26
C ARG A 71 9.25 -6.97 7.46
N ILE A 72 9.06 -7.54 8.64
CA ILE A 72 9.61 -7.05 9.89
C ILE A 72 10.48 -8.16 10.48
N TYR A 73 11.76 -7.89 10.65
CA TYR A 73 12.70 -8.78 11.32
C TYR A 73 12.84 -8.34 12.78
N ALA A 74 12.28 -9.10 13.71
CA ALA A 74 12.40 -8.80 15.13
C ALA A 74 13.63 -9.49 15.73
N CYS A 75 14.46 -8.71 16.42
CA CYS A 75 15.74 -9.16 16.98
C CYS A 75 15.84 -8.92 18.49
N HIS A 76 16.38 -9.92 19.19
CA HIS A 76 16.91 -9.76 20.54
C HIS A 76 18.29 -10.44 20.55
N LEU A 77 19.36 -9.69 20.32
CA LEU A 77 20.71 -10.25 20.14
C LEU A 77 21.41 -10.47 21.48
N LYS A 78 22.49 -11.26 21.51
CA LYS A 78 23.22 -11.60 22.74
C LYS A 78 23.62 -10.34 23.54
N ALA A 79 23.19 -10.29 24.80
CA ALA A 79 23.53 -9.24 25.76
C ALA A 79 25.00 -9.30 26.23
N ASP A 80 25.36 -8.39 27.14
CA ASP A 80 26.69 -8.23 27.74
C ASP A 80 27.79 -7.72 26.78
N THR A 81 28.83 -7.15 27.39
CA THR A 81 30.04 -6.64 26.72
C THR A 81 31.05 -7.76 26.42
N GLY A 82 32.15 -7.40 25.75
CA GLY A 82 33.29 -8.27 25.50
C GLY A 82 33.26 -8.97 24.13
N THR A 83 34.45 -9.27 23.61
CA THR A 83 34.68 -9.77 22.25
C THR A 83 33.89 -11.04 21.93
N LEU A 84 33.76 -11.97 22.88
CA LEU A 84 32.99 -13.19 22.68
C LEU A 84 31.50 -12.89 22.42
N ASN A 85 30.91 -11.95 23.16
CA ASN A 85 29.51 -11.58 22.98
C ASN A 85 29.29 -10.79 21.68
N GLN A 86 30.24 -9.93 21.30
CA GLN A 86 30.24 -9.28 19.98
C GLN A 86 30.24 -10.30 18.82
N GLN A 87 31.05 -11.35 18.90
CA GLN A 87 31.07 -12.41 17.88
C GLN A 87 29.78 -13.24 17.86
N ARG A 88 29.17 -13.48 19.03
CA ARG A 88 27.85 -14.12 19.11
C ARG A 88 26.76 -13.28 18.42
N ARG A 89 26.72 -11.97 18.69
CA ARG A 89 25.80 -11.06 17.97
C ARG A 89 26.06 -11.10 16.47
N ALA A 90 27.32 -11.11 16.05
CA ALA A 90 27.69 -11.17 14.63
C ALA A 90 27.21 -12.46 13.95
N ALA A 91 27.29 -13.61 14.63
CA ALA A 91 26.76 -14.88 14.10
C ALA A 91 25.22 -14.90 14.02
N GLN A 92 24.53 -14.24 14.95
CA GLN A 92 23.08 -14.04 14.85
C GLN A 92 22.72 -13.15 13.66
N VAL A 93 23.47 -12.07 13.43
CA VAL A 93 23.30 -11.21 12.25
C VAL A 93 23.61 -11.94 10.94
N ASP A 94 24.57 -12.88 10.90
CA ASP A 94 24.78 -13.72 9.71
C ASP A 94 23.53 -14.51 9.34
N SER A 95 22.81 -15.02 10.35
CA SER A 95 21.56 -15.76 10.14
C SER A 95 20.45 -14.85 9.60
N LEU A 96 20.39 -13.60 10.07
CA LEU A 96 19.47 -12.58 9.54
C LEU A 96 19.85 -12.18 8.10
N ARG A 97 21.11 -11.83 7.84
CA ARG A 97 21.58 -11.40 6.52
C ARG A 97 21.42 -12.49 5.47
N LYS A 98 21.61 -13.77 5.83
CA LYS A 98 21.28 -14.90 4.93
C LYS A 98 19.81 -14.89 4.48
N ARG A 99 18.88 -14.41 5.32
CA ARG A 99 17.45 -14.31 4.98
C ARG A 99 17.17 -13.09 4.11
N THR A 100 17.76 -11.94 4.43
CA THR A 100 17.51 -10.71 3.67
C THR A 100 18.21 -10.70 2.31
N ASP A 101 19.43 -11.22 2.21
CA ASP A 101 20.19 -11.34 0.96
C ASP A 101 19.54 -12.33 -0.03
N ALA A 102 18.64 -13.20 0.45
CA ALA A 102 17.89 -14.15 -0.38
C ALA A 102 16.52 -13.60 -0.86
N LEU A 103 16.15 -12.38 -0.47
CA LEU A 103 14.91 -11.76 -0.90
C LEU A 103 15.00 -11.29 -2.37
N PRO A 104 13.89 -11.23 -3.10
CA PRO A 104 13.85 -10.55 -4.38
C PRO A 104 14.24 -9.07 -4.23
N GLN A 105 14.96 -8.56 -5.22
CA GLN A 105 15.36 -7.15 -5.24
C GLN A 105 14.15 -6.22 -5.16
N GLY A 106 14.28 -5.13 -4.42
CA GLY A 106 13.24 -4.15 -4.15
C GLY A 106 12.29 -4.54 -3.01
N THR A 107 12.51 -5.67 -2.33
CA THR A 107 11.66 -6.08 -1.20
C THR A 107 11.73 -5.04 -0.07
N SER A 108 10.57 -4.58 0.39
CA SER A 108 10.46 -3.68 1.54
C SER A 108 10.55 -4.49 2.84
N PHE A 109 11.60 -4.22 3.62
CA PHE A 109 11.77 -4.84 4.93
C PHE A 109 12.43 -3.88 5.93
N ILE A 110 12.16 -4.12 7.21
CA ILE A 110 12.78 -3.43 8.33
C ILE A 110 13.29 -4.46 9.33
N THR A 111 14.28 -4.10 10.13
CA THR A 111 14.67 -4.88 11.32
C THR A 111 14.52 -4.01 12.56
N CYS A 112 14.04 -4.57 13.66
CA CYS A 112 13.83 -3.85 14.91
C CYS A 112 14.00 -4.74 16.15
N GLY A 113 14.34 -4.12 17.28
CA GLY A 113 14.37 -4.78 18.60
C GLY A 113 15.61 -4.40 19.40
N ASP A 114 15.95 -5.21 20.39
CA ASP A 114 17.12 -5.02 21.25
C ASP A 114 18.35 -5.73 20.65
N PHE A 115 19.28 -4.94 20.11
CA PHE A 115 20.49 -5.45 19.48
C PHE A 115 21.66 -5.61 20.46
N ASN A 116 21.60 -5.07 21.67
CA ASN A 116 22.69 -5.13 22.65
C ASN A 116 24.08 -4.76 22.06
N MET A 117 24.13 -3.84 21.08
CA MET A 117 25.37 -3.38 20.44
C MET A 117 25.82 -2.05 21.03
N TYR A 118 27.11 -1.88 21.27
CA TYR A 118 27.67 -0.74 22.01
C TYR A 118 28.33 0.30 21.12
N ALA A 119 28.62 -0.01 19.86
CA ALA A 119 29.32 0.89 18.95
C ALA A 119 29.02 0.55 17.49
N ALA A 120 29.14 1.54 16.62
CA ALA A 120 29.05 1.30 15.17
C ALA A 120 30.19 0.42 14.65
N THR A 121 31.31 0.30 15.35
CA THR A 121 32.41 -0.60 14.95
C THR A 121 32.17 -2.06 15.29
N GLU A 122 31.07 -2.42 15.96
CA GLU A 122 30.79 -3.82 16.28
C GLU A 122 30.62 -4.66 15.00
N PRO A 123 31.19 -5.88 14.94
CA PRO A 123 31.08 -6.73 13.76
C PRO A 123 29.62 -7.03 13.34
N ALA A 124 28.71 -7.12 14.31
CA ALA A 124 27.28 -7.30 14.04
C ALA A 124 26.67 -6.09 13.30
N TYR A 125 26.96 -4.86 13.73
CA TYR A 125 26.46 -3.66 13.07
C TYR A 125 27.05 -3.51 11.67
N GLN A 126 28.36 -3.73 11.53
CA GLN A 126 29.04 -3.69 10.23
C GLN A 126 28.42 -4.68 9.22
N LYS A 127 28.04 -5.88 9.67
CA LYS A 127 27.33 -6.85 8.81
C LYS A 127 25.91 -6.41 8.44
N LEU A 128 25.18 -5.71 9.32
CA LEU A 128 23.85 -5.19 8.99
C LEU A 128 23.91 -4.17 7.85
N ILE A 129 24.89 -3.27 7.87
CA ILE A 129 25.02 -2.18 6.89
C ILE A 129 25.89 -2.53 5.68
N LEU A 130 26.45 -3.74 5.62
CA LEU A 130 27.33 -4.15 4.54
C LEU A 130 26.54 -4.31 3.24
N VAL A 131 26.78 -3.39 2.30
CA VAL A 131 26.25 -3.47 0.94
C VAL A 131 27.01 -4.55 0.17
N ASN A 132 26.28 -5.45 -0.49
CA ASN A 132 26.84 -6.46 -1.37
C ASN A 132 26.05 -6.49 -2.70
N SER A 133 26.18 -7.53 -3.52
CA SER A 133 25.45 -7.64 -4.79
C SER A 133 23.94 -7.89 -4.63
N SER A 134 23.50 -8.30 -3.44
CA SER A 134 22.10 -8.34 -3.03
C SER A 134 21.73 -7.05 -2.29
N ASP A 135 20.46 -6.65 -2.35
CA ASP A 135 19.93 -5.49 -1.61
C ASP A 135 19.37 -5.88 -0.22
N GLY A 136 19.98 -6.91 0.38
CA GLY A 136 19.64 -7.44 1.70
C GLY A 136 20.21 -6.64 2.89
N ASP A 137 20.92 -5.55 2.62
CA ASP A 137 21.50 -4.65 3.61
C ASP A 137 20.47 -3.71 4.26
N PHE A 138 20.91 -3.09 5.34
CA PHE A 138 20.12 -2.16 6.12
C PHE A 138 20.77 -0.78 6.17
N ILE A 139 19.91 0.23 6.16
CA ILE A 139 20.25 1.64 6.33
C ILE A 139 19.77 2.06 7.72
N ASP A 140 20.70 2.56 8.53
CA ASP A 140 20.38 3.25 9.77
C ASP A 140 19.90 4.67 9.45
N PRO A 141 18.69 5.07 9.88
CA PRO A 141 18.24 6.45 9.71
C PRO A 141 19.03 7.46 10.56
N LEU A 142 19.86 7.00 11.50
CA LEU A 142 20.74 7.82 12.32
C LEU A 142 22.20 7.68 11.89
N SER A 143 22.97 8.76 12.05
CA SER A 143 24.44 8.75 11.87
C SER A 143 25.13 8.79 13.24
N MET A 144 25.63 7.62 13.69
CA MET A 144 26.27 7.46 15.01
C MET A 144 27.53 6.58 14.91
N PRO A 145 28.64 7.06 14.31
CA PRO A 145 29.81 6.24 13.98
C PRO A 145 30.68 5.81 15.19
N GLY A 146 30.38 6.29 16.40
CA GLY A 146 31.20 6.08 17.60
C GLY A 146 30.75 4.93 18.50
N ILE A 147 31.25 4.98 19.74
CA ILE A 147 30.72 4.22 20.88
C ILE A 147 29.45 4.91 21.34
N TRP A 148 28.36 4.16 21.42
CA TRP A 148 27.03 4.72 21.67
C TRP A 148 26.82 5.06 23.14
N ASN A 149 27.53 4.41 24.07
CA ASN A 149 27.61 4.83 25.47
C ASN A 149 28.43 6.11 25.64
N ASN A 150 27.85 7.23 25.22
CA ASN A 150 28.47 8.54 25.24
C ASN A 150 27.37 9.61 25.36
N SER A 151 27.61 10.62 26.20
CA SER A 151 26.67 11.73 26.38
C SER A 151 26.36 12.50 25.10
N SER A 152 27.25 12.49 24.09
CA SER A 152 26.97 13.11 22.78
C SER A 152 25.82 12.42 22.03
N TYR A 153 25.51 11.17 22.38
CA TYR A 153 24.41 10.39 21.83
C TYR A 153 23.22 10.27 22.77
N ALA A 154 23.19 11.06 23.86
CA ALA A 154 22.17 10.97 24.91
C ALA A 154 20.73 11.01 24.39
N ALA A 155 20.46 11.79 23.33
CA ALA A 155 19.14 11.90 22.72
C ALA A 155 18.65 10.60 22.05
N TYR A 156 19.53 9.61 21.83
CA TYR A 156 19.24 8.35 21.16
C TYR A 156 19.34 7.13 22.07
N HIS A 157 19.64 7.32 23.36
CA HIS A 157 19.69 6.23 24.32
C HIS A 157 18.30 5.70 24.64
N THR A 158 18.24 4.39 24.90
CA THR A 158 17.02 3.63 25.10
C THR A 158 17.08 2.77 26.37
N GLN A 159 18.26 2.42 26.87
CA GLN A 159 18.45 1.69 28.13
C GLN A 159 19.52 2.38 29.00
N SER A 160 19.45 2.41 30.34
CA SER A 160 18.30 2.00 31.18
C SER A 160 17.44 3.18 31.62
N THR A 161 16.11 3.05 31.57
CA THR A 161 15.18 4.07 32.10
C THR A 161 15.33 4.35 33.61
N ARG A 162 16.13 3.55 34.32
CA ARG A 162 16.26 3.54 35.78
C ARG A 162 17.70 3.46 36.25
N ARG A 163 18.01 4.29 37.24
CA ARG A 163 19.32 4.28 37.92
C ARG A 163 19.42 3.26 39.05
N ARG A 164 18.29 2.87 39.67
CA ARG A 164 18.23 1.92 40.80
C ARG A 164 17.37 0.71 40.44
N SER A 165 17.70 -0.43 41.02
CA SER A 165 17.00 -1.70 40.77
C SER A 165 15.62 -1.71 41.42
N PHE A 166 14.63 -2.18 40.66
CA PHE A 166 13.35 -2.67 41.16
C PHE A 166 12.78 -3.68 40.17
N GLY A 167 12.22 -4.77 40.68
CA GLY A 167 11.76 -5.87 39.83
C GLY A 167 12.90 -6.48 39.00
N SER A 168 12.61 -6.76 37.74
CA SER A 168 13.61 -7.22 36.74
C SER A 168 14.05 -6.05 35.84
N GLY A 169 15.19 -6.22 35.18
CA GLY A 169 15.75 -5.27 34.21
C GLY A 169 17.10 -4.67 34.63
N ALA A 170 17.78 -4.09 33.66
CA ALA A 170 19.05 -3.40 33.83
C ALA A 170 18.88 -2.07 34.59
N THR A 171 19.97 -1.63 35.21
CA THR A 171 20.05 -0.36 35.97
C THR A 171 21.34 0.35 35.63
N GLY A 172 21.42 1.64 35.89
CA GLY A 172 22.63 2.44 35.66
C GLY A 172 22.30 3.86 35.25
N GLY A 173 21.10 4.03 34.70
CA GLY A 173 20.64 5.25 34.06
C GLY A 173 20.65 5.09 32.53
N LEU A 174 20.12 6.08 31.83
CA LEU A 174 19.91 6.00 30.38
C LEU A 174 21.23 6.31 29.66
N ASP A 175 21.89 5.34 29.06
CA ASP A 175 23.25 5.51 28.52
C ASP A 175 23.57 4.66 27.28
N ASP A 176 22.73 3.71 26.88
CA ASP A 176 22.95 2.85 25.71
C ASP A 176 21.86 2.99 24.65
N ARG A 177 22.22 2.84 23.37
CA ARG A 177 21.29 2.70 22.23
C ARG A 177 21.21 1.23 21.84
N PHE A 178 20.35 0.47 22.50
CA PHE A 178 20.16 -0.94 22.19
C PHE A 178 18.94 -1.22 21.32
N ASP A 179 17.92 -0.38 21.41
CA ASP A 179 16.69 -0.53 20.64
C ASP A 179 16.85 0.19 19.30
N ILE A 180 17.05 -0.60 18.23
CA ILE A 180 17.41 -0.08 16.91
C ILE A 180 16.32 -0.45 15.92
N ILE A 181 16.02 0.47 15.00
CA ILE A 181 15.17 0.23 13.83
C ILE A 181 15.99 0.58 12.58
N LEU A 182 16.23 -0.39 11.70
CA LEU A 182 16.92 -0.18 10.42
C LEU A 182 16.01 -0.54 9.24
N ASN A 183 16.25 0.12 8.11
CA ASN A 183 15.38 0.06 6.93
C ASN A 183 16.11 -0.59 5.75
N SER A 184 15.41 -1.36 4.90
CA SER A 184 15.99 -1.77 3.62
C SER A 184 16.20 -0.57 2.67
N SER A 185 17.00 -0.78 1.63
CA SER A 185 17.18 0.21 0.55
C SER A 185 15.84 0.62 -0.08
N SER A 186 14.93 -0.33 -0.31
CA SER A 186 13.56 -0.09 -0.80
C SER A 186 12.76 0.81 0.13
N VAL A 187 12.89 0.64 1.46
CA VAL A 187 12.20 1.47 2.46
C VAL A 187 12.79 2.87 2.58
N SER A 188 14.09 3.01 2.33
CA SER A 188 14.79 4.31 2.37
C SER A 188 14.73 5.06 1.04
N SER A 189 14.24 4.42 -0.02
CA SER A 189 14.13 4.99 -1.37
C SER A 189 12.97 5.99 -1.47
N SER A 190 13.21 7.09 -2.19
CA SER A 190 12.17 8.06 -2.57
C SER A 190 11.15 7.50 -3.57
N THR A 191 11.42 6.34 -4.17
CA THR A 191 10.53 5.66 -5.13
C THR A 191 9.92 4.38 -4.59
N GLY A 192 10.31 3.93 -3.39
CA GLY A 192 9.76 2.74 -2.73
C GLY A 192 8.24 2.85 -2.48
N ARG A 193 7.53 1.74 -2.30
CA ARG A 193 6.09 1.79 -1.98
C ARG A 193 5.81 1.84 -0.48
N VAL A 194 6.74 1.39 0.33
CA VAL A 194 6.81 1.65 1.77
C VAL A 194 7.99 2.56 1.98
N ARG A 195 7.80 3.75 2.54
CA ARG A 195 8.87 4.74 2.72
C ARG A 195 9.01 5.15 4.17
N TYR A 196 10.24 5.18 4.66
CA TYR A 196 10.53 5.82 5.95
C TYR A 196 10.30 7.34 5.85
N LEU A 197 9.56 7.89 6.80
CA LEU A 197 9.44 9.34 6.94
C LEU A 197 10.72 9.87 7.60
N THR A 198 11.50 10.65 6.84
CA THR A 198 12.77 11.20 7.31
C THR A 198 12.60 11.92 8.66
N SER A 199 13.57 11.71 9.56
CA SER A 199 13.59 12.28 10.91
C SER A 199 12.43 11.89 11.83
N SER A 200 11.74 10.78 11.56
CA SER A 200 10.64 10.30 12.41
C SER A 200 11.06 9.33 13.52
N LEU A 201 12.28 8.79 13.49
CA LEU A 201 12.77 7.89 14.53
C LEU A 201 12.90 8.64 15.87
N ASN A 202 12.20 8.14 16.90
CA ASN A 202 12.13 8.80 18.20
C ASN A 202 12.06 7.79 19.37
N PRO A 203 13.04 7.75 20.29
CA PRO A 203 12.93 7.06 21.57
C PRO A 203 12.05 7.87 22.54
N ILE A 204 10.81 7.42 22.75
CA ILE A 204 9.78 8.22 23.42
C ILE A 204 10.18 8.56 24.86
N GLY A 205 10.07 9.84 25.20
CA GLY A 205 10.37 10.37 26.53
C GLY A 205 11.83 10.74 26.75
N ASN A 206 12.73 10.40 25.83
CA ASN A 206 14.13 10.83 25.90
C ASN A 206 14.25 12.28 25.42
N ASP A 207 14.67 13.18 26.31
CA ASP A 207 14.96 14.58 26.01
C ASP A 207 16.46 14.87 25.87
N GLY A 208 17.31 13.83 25.94
CA GLY A 208 18.76 13.92 25.89
C GLY A 208 19.42 14.43 27.18
N GLN A 209 18.68 14.64 28.28
CA GLN A 209 19.20 15.23 29.53
C GLN A 209 19.37 14.21 30.67
N HIS A 210 19.12 12.93 30.37
CA HIS A 210 19.08 11.84 31.34
C HIS A 210 20.23 10.84 31.19
N TYR A 211 21.34 11.26 30.58
CA TYR A 211 22.54 10.42 30.48
C TYR A 211 23.00 9.93 31.86
N ASN A 212 23.07 8.61 32.07
CA ASN A 212 23.36 7.98 33.38
C ASN A 212 22.38 8.38 34.51
N ASP A 213 21.15 8.75 34.16
CA ASP A 213 20.10 9.04 35.13
C ASP A 213 18.77 8.35 34.79
N SER A 214 17.82 8.37 35.72
CA SER A 214 16.49 7.81 35.50
C SER A 214 15.66 8.74 34.62
N ILE A 215 14.91 8.21 33.66
CA ILE A 215 14.14 9.01 32.68
C ILE A 215 13.08 9.93 33.32
N ASN A 216 12.66 9.60 34.54
CA ASN A 216 11.67 10.34 35.30
C ASN A 216 12.28 11.33 36.30
N ARG A 217 13.60 11.60 36.26
CA ARG A 217 14.17 12.70 37.02
C ARG A 217 13.60 14.02 36.47
N ILE A 218 13.22 14.93 37.37
CA ILE A 218 12.70 16.24 36.96
C ILE A 218 13.88 17.18 36.61
N PRO A 219 13.79 17.95 35.52
CA PRO A 219 12.69 17.97 34.53
C PRO A 219 12.89 16.91 33.43
N ASN A 220 11.78 16.38 32.91
CA ASN A 220 11.74 15.74 31.59
C ASN A 220 11.05 16.69 30.61
N ASN A 221 11.75 17.05 29.53
CA ASN A 221 11.26 18.05 28.56
C ASN A 221 10.58 17.42 27.33
N ALA A 222 10.65 16.10 27.16
CA ALA A 222 10.04 15.39 26.04
C ALA A 222 8.59 14.99 26.33
N VAL A 223 8.27 14.67 27.58
CA VAL A 223 6.93 14.21 28.00
C VAL A 223 6.56 14.74 29.38
N THR A 224 5.27 14.69 29.73
CA THR A 224 4.82 15.04 31.08
C THR A 224 5.43 14.10 32.13
N GLN A 225 5.54 14.57 33.38
CA GLN A 225 6.07 13.76 34.47
C GLN A 225 5.30 12.45 34.68
N THR A 226 3.98 12.45 34.46
CA THR A 226 3.15 11.24 34.53
C THR A 226 3.60 10.20 33.50
N VAL A 227 3.90 10.63 32.27
CA VAL A 227 4.38 9.74 31.22
C VAL A 227 5.82 9.30 31.50
N ALA A 228 6.69 10.19 31.96
CA ALA A 228 8.06 9.82 32.33
C ALA A 228 8.08 8.76 33.45
N ASN A 229 7.23 8.90 34.47
CA ASN A 229 7.04 7.89 35.50
C ASN A 229 6.53 6.56 34.91
N ALA A 230 5.55 6.60 34.01
CA ALA A 230 5.04 5.40 33.36
C ALA A 230 6.14 4.67 32.55
N LEU A 231 6.95 5.41 31.79
CA LEU A 231 8.10 4.86 31.05
C LEU A 231 9.12 4.20 31.99
N HIS A 232 9.46 4.88 33.10
CA HIS A 232 10.38 4.36 34.10
C HIS A 232 9.91 3.03 34.70
N TYR A 233 8.62 2.91 35.06
CA TYR A 233 8.08 1.72 35.72
C TYR A 233 7.68 0.59 34.74
N ALA A 234 7.44 0.90 33.47
CA ALA A 234 6.98 -0.08 32.49
C ALA A 234 8.10 -1.03 32.01
N SER A 235 9.29 -0.49 31.76
CA SER A 235 10.43 -1.25 31.23
C SER A 235 11.74 -0.53 31.56
N ASP A 236 12.84 -1.27 31.58
CA ASP A 236 14.21 -0.73 31.56
C ASP A 236 14.58 -0.14 30.20
N HIS A 237 13.77 -0.34 29.16
CA HIS A 237 13.95 0.24 27.84
C HIS A 237 12.87 1.27 27.50
N LEU A 238 13.24 2.24 26.67
CA LEU A 238 12.30 3.15 26.03
C LEU A 238 11.72 2.55 24.75
N PRO A 239 10.41 2.72 24.48
CA PRO A 239 9.86 2.38 23.17
C PRO A 239 10.38 3.34 22.10
N VAL A 240 10.85 2.79 20.98
CA VAL A 240 11.33 3.54 19.81
C VAL A 240 10.26 3.51 18.72
N ILE A 241 9.91 4.68 18.18
CA ILE A 241 8.92 4.85 17.13
C ILE A 241 9.61 5.29 15.84
N SER A 242 9.19 4.74 14.70
CA SER A 242 9.48 5.24 13.35
C SER A 242 8.19 5.34 12.55
N ILE A 243 8.05 6.35 11.69
CA ILE A 243 6.87 6.57 10.86
C ILE A 243 7.17 6.12 9.43
N TYR A 244 6.22 5.40 8.83
CA TYR A 244 6.31 4.89 7.47
C TYR A 244 5.08 5.29 6.66
N GLN A 245 5.29 5.67 5.40
CA GLN A 245 4.24 6.00 4.45
C GLN A 245 4.08 4.89 3.40
N PHE A 246 2.84 4.48 3.17
CA PHE A 246 2.48 3.49 2.16
C PHE A 246 1.86 4.17 0.94
N TYR A 247 2.44 3.94 -0.22
CA TYR A 247 2.01 4.45 -1.51
C TYR A 247 1.16 3.38 -2.24
N PRO A 248 0.21 3.80 -3.07
CA PRO A 248 -0.68 2.88 -3.78
C PRO A 248 0.12 1.97 -4.74
N SER A 249 -0.47 0.82 -5.06
CA SER A 249 0.10 -0.13 -6.01
C SER A 249 -0.56 0.01 -7.37
N SER A 250 0.21 -0.22 -8.44
CA SER A 250 -0.39 -0.37 -9.76
C SER A 250 -1.36 -1.55 -9.76
N THR A 251 -2.51 -1.35 -10.37
CA THR A 251 -3.67 -2.24 -10.30
C THR A 251 -4.24 -2.38 -11.70
N SER A 252 -4.49 -3.61 -12.12
CA SER A 252 -5.19 -3.87 -13.38
C SER A 252 -6.69 -4.01 -13.16
N LEU A 253 -7.47 -3.46 -14.07
CA LEU A 253 -8.91 -3.60 -14.15
C LEU A 253 -9.24 -4.09 -15.57
N ASN A 254 -9.68 -5.33 -15.67
CA ASN A 254 -10.17 -5.87 -16.92
C ASN A 254 -11.64 -5.49 -17.05
N LEU A 255 -11.98 -4.75 -18.10
CA LEU A 255 -13.34 -4.35 -18.39
C LEU A 255 -13.86 -5.11 -19.58
N THR A 256 -15.06 -5.67 -19.46
CA THR A 256 -15.80 -6.21 -20.60
C THR A 256 -16.85 -5.19 -21.02
N ILE A 257 -16.75 -4.71 -22.26
CA ILE A 257 -17.50 -3.58 -22.81
C ILE A 257 -17.98 -3.95 -24.21
N ALA A 258 -19.27 -3.79 -24.45
CA ALA A 258 -19.84 -3.76 -25.80
C ALA A 258 -20.33 -2.34 -26.10
N VAL A 259 -20.03 -1.83 -27.28
CA VAL A 259 -20.51 -0.52 -27.76
C VAL A 259 -21.60 -0.78 -28.79
N GLU A 260 -22.73 -0.10 -28.68
CA GLU A 260 -23.95 -0.38 -29.45
C GLU A 260 -23.70 -0.42 -30.95
N GLY A 261 -23.14 0.66 -31.51
CA GLY A 261 -22.90 0.74 -32.94
C GLY A 261 -21.80 -0.21 -33.43
N PHE A 262 -20.79 -0.50 -32.60
CA PHE A 262 -19.72 -1.42 -32.98
C PHE A 262 -20.10 -2.89 -32.84
N TYR A 263 -21.10 -3.24 -32.03
CA TYR A 263 -21.40 -4.63 -31.69
C TYR A 263 -22.29 -5.31 -32.72
N ASN A 264 -21.74 -6.32 -33.39
CA ASN A 264 -22.45 -7.16 -34.32
C ASN A 264 -23.06 -8.37 -33.58
N ALA A 265 -24.37 -8.32 -33.32
CA ALA A 265 -25.08 -9.35 -32.58
C ALA A 265 -25.11 -10.74 -33.24
N VAL A 266 -24.90 -10.82 -34.57
CA VAL A 266 -24.86 -12.09 -35.30
C VAL A 266 -23.55 -12.82 -35.03
N SER A 267 -22.42 -12.10 -35.11
CA SER A 267 -21.10 -12.66 -34.87
C SER A 267 -20.70 -12.69 -33.39
N GLY A 268 -21.35 -11.88 -32.55
CA GLY A 268 -20.98 -11.68 -31.15
C GLY A 268 -19.69 -10.90 -30.96
N ARG A 269 -19.30 -10.07 -31.94
CA ARG A 269 -17.99 -9.38 -32.01
C ARG A 269 -18.18 -7.89 -32.26
N LEU A 270 -17.15 -7.10 -31.96
CA LEU A 270 -17.08 -5.71 -32.39
C LEU A 270 -16.56 -5.62 -33.83
N ASN A 271 -17.14 -4.75 -34.64
CA ASN A 271 -16.69 -4.45 -36.00
C ASN A 271 -15.31 -3.79 -36.01
N ILE A 272 -15.00 -3.03 -34.94
CA ILE A 272 -13.73 -2.34 -34.75
C ILE A 272 -13.15 -2.60 -33.36
N ARG A 273 -11.82 -2.54 -33.26
CA ARG A 273 -11.11 -2.43 -31.99
C ARG A 273 -10.89 -0.96 -31.71
N ASP A 274 -11.49 -0.46 -30.64
CA ASP A 274 -11.46 0.97 -30.33
C ASP A 274 -10.89 1.26 -28.94
N THR A 275 -10.35 2.47 -28.77
CA THR A 275 -9.75 2.94 -27.52
C THR A 275 -10.80 3.55 -26.60
N ILE A 276 -10.96 2.95 -25.43
CA ILE A 276 -11.76 3.52 -24.34
C ILE A 276 -10.83 4.12 -23.29
N THR A 277 -11.27 5.23 -22.69
CA THR A 277 -10.67 5.80 -21.49
C THR A 277 -11.56 5.44 -20.30
N ALA A 278 -10.99 4.76 -19.31
CA ALA A 278 -11.65 4.47 -18.05
C ALA A 278 -11.09 5.37 -16.95
N TYR A 279 -11.97 5.94 -16.14
CA TYR A 279 -11.64 6.70 -14.94
C TYR A 279 -12.09 5.92 -13.72
N LEU A 280 -11.24 5.83 -12.70
CA LEU A 280 -11.69 5.50 -11.35
C LEU A 280 -12.00 6.80 -10.62
N ARG A 281 -13.22 6.89 -10.07
CA ARG A 281 -13.76 8.12 -9.48
C ARG A 281 -14.20 7.87 -8.05
N SER A 282 -14.04 8.88 -7.21
CA SER A 282 -14.50 8.87 -5.83
C SER A 282 -15.97 8.49 -5.76
N THR A 283 -16.37 7.73 -4.75
CA THR A 283 -17.79 7.44 -4.42
C THR A 283 -18.45 8.57 -3.63
N VAL A 284 -17.71 9.63 -3.33
CA VAL A 284 -18.18 10.82 -2.61
C VAL A 284 -18.22 12.01 -3.56
N SER A 285 -19.36 12.71 -3.60
CA SER A 285 -19.57 13.94 -4.38
C SER A 285 -18.46 14.97 -4.06
N PRO A 286 -17.87 15.64 -5.08
CA PRO A 286 -18.30 15.72 -6.49
C PRO A 286 -17.72 14.62 -7.40
N PHE A 287 -17.39 13.43 -6.85
CA PHE A 287 -16.96 12.25 -7.60
C PHE A 287 -15.72 12.52 -8.47
N ASN A 288 -14.75 13.21 -7.89
CA ASN A 288 -13.49 13.55 -8.55
C ASN A 288 -12.81 12.31 -9.11
N ALA A 289 -12.22 12.44 -10.30
CA ALA A 289 -11.36 11.42 -10.86
C ALA A 289 -10.13 11.23 -9.97
N VAL A 290 -9.84 9.97 -9.64
CA VAL A 290 -8.69 9.57 -8.81
C VAL A 290 -7.54 9.15 -9.70
N ASP A 291 -7.84 8.37 -10.74
CA ASP A 291 -6.86 7.93 -11.74
C ASP A 291 -7.59 7.61 -13.07
N SER A 292 -6.84 7.51 -14.16
CA SER A 292 -7.36 7.21 -15.49
C SER A 292 -6.45 6.27 -16.24
N SER A 293 -7.02 5.47 -17.14
CA SER A 293 -6.28 4.57 -17.99
C SER A 293 -6.96 4.44 -19.35
N ARG A 294 -6.19 4.13 -20.40
CA ARG A 294 -6.71 3.90 -21.75
C ARG A 294 -6.34 2.50 -22.20
N ALA A 295 -7.26 1.82 -22.84
CA ALA A 295 -7.03 0.51 -23.42
C ALA A 295 -7.86 0.34 -24.68
N VAL A 296 -7.35 -0.48 -25.60
CA VAL A 296 -8.10 -0.93 -26.77
C VAL A 296 -8.96 -2.13 -26.36
N ILE A 297 -10.24 -2.10 -26.73
CA ILE A 297 -11.15 -3.22 -26.49
C ILE A 297 -10.93 -4.28 -27.58
N ASP A 298 -10.68 -5.51 -27.17
CA ASP A 298 -10.57 -6.62 -28.12
C ASP A 298 -11.94 -6.96 -28.72
N SER A 299 -11.99 -7.04 -30.05
CA SER A 299 -13.23 -7.23 -30.79
C SER A 299 -13.89 -8.60 -30.61
N THR A 300 -13.19 -9.59 -30.03
CA THR A 300 -13.72 -10.96 -29.90
C THR A 300 -14.11 -11.27 -28.46
N THR A 301 -13.27 -10.88 -27.51
CA THR A 301 -13.49 -11.07 -26.08
C THR A 301 -14.26 -9.90 -25.45
N LEU A 302 -14.48 -8.81 -26.20
CA LEU A 302 -15.10 -7.57 -25.74
C LEU A 302 -14.35 -6.95 -24.54
N SER A 303 -13.08 -7.31 -24.35
CA SER A 303 -12.35 -7.02 -23.12
C SER A 303 -11.16 -6.10 -23.36
N GLY A 304 -10.91 -5.21 -22.42
CA GLY A 304 -9.73 -4.34 -22.37
C GLY A 304 -9.09 -4.36 -20.98
N GLN A 305 -7.76 -4.37 -20.93
CA GLN A 305 -7.01 -4.28 -19.66
C GLN A 305 -6.57 -2.84 -19.41
N PHE A 306 -7.07 -2.27 -18.31
CA PHE A 306 -6.77 -0.91 -17.87
C PHE A 306 -5.81 -0.96 -16.68
N ILE A 307 -4.74 -0.18 -16.73
CA ILE A 307 -3.74 -0.12 -15.65
C ILE A 307 -3.83 1.24 -14.96
N PHE A 308 -4.14 1.22 -13.66
CA PHE A 308 -4.17 2.40 -12.79
C PHE A 308 -2.97 2.35 -11.85
N SER A 309 -2.28 3.46 -11.66
CA SER A 309 -1.02 3.51 -10.90
C SER A 309 -1.18 4.12 -9.50
N ASN A 310 -2.22 4.92 -9.28
CA ASN A 310 -2.37 5.75 -8.08
C ASN A 310 -3.64 5.41 -7.29
N VAL A 311 -3.95 4.13 -7.15
CA VAL A 311 -5.22 3.67 -6.57
C VAL A 311 -4.97 2.87 -5.29
N TYR A 312 -5.65 3.27 -4.22
CA TYR A 312 -5.73 2.51 -2.98
C TYR A 312 -6.88 1.51 -3.06
N THR A 313 -6.84 0.46 -2.24
CA THR A 313 -7.97 -0.44 -2.08
C THR A 313 -9.17 0.33 -1.54
N GLY A 314 -10.29 0.27 -2.26
CA GLY A 314 -11.48 1.04 -1.90
C GLY A 314 -12.63 0.89 -2.90
N LEU A 315 -13.75 1.55 -2.60
CA LEU A 315 -14.90 1.63 -3.49
C LEU A 315 -14.74 2.80 -4.46
N TYR A 316 -14.89 2.54 -5.75
CA TYR A 316 -14.78 3.53 -6.83
C TYR A 316 -15.92 3.38 -7.83
N TYR A 317 -16.36 4.48 -8.41
CA TYR A 317 -17.09 4.39 -9.68
C TYR A 317 -16.09 4.22 -10.84
N ILE A 318 -16.45 3.39 -11.81
CA ILE A 318 -15.74 3.26 -13.08
C ILE A 318 -16.51 4.06 -14.13
N ALA A 319 -15.92 5.12 -14.67
CA ALA A 319 -16.55 5.93 -15.72
C ALA A 319 -15.83 5.73 -17.05
N LEU A 320 -16.57 5.38 -18.10
CA LEU A 320 -16.04 5.11 -19.43
C LEU A 320 -16.33 6.27 -20.37
N LYS A 321 -15.32 6.66 -21.15
CA LYS A 321 -15.42 7.61 -22.26
C LYS A 321 -14.77 7.03 -23.51
N GLY A 322 -15.39 7.26 -24.66
CA GLY A 322 -14.87 6.87 -25.97
C GLY A 322 -15.00 8.04 -26.94
N ARG A 323 -14.76 7.80 -28.23
CA ARG A 323 -14.84 8.86 -29.25
C ARG A 323 -16.27 9.31 -29.54
N ASN A 324 -17.23 8.39 -29.48
CA ASN A 324 -18.61 8.57 -29.95
C ASN A 324 -19.62 7.73 -29.16
N ILE A 325 -19.41 7.65 -27.85
CA ILE A 325 -20.27 6.89 -26.93
C ILE A 325 -20.68 7.77 -25.76
N ILE A 326 -21.84 7.48 -25.20
CA ILE A 326 -22.31 8.15 -23.99
C ILE A 326 -21.43 7.74 -22.80
N GLU A 327 -20.97 8.75 -22.06
CA GLU A 327 -20.24 8.53 -20.80
C GLU A 327 -21.06 7.64 -19.87
N THR A 328 -20.53 6.46 -19.56
CA THR A 328 -21.24 5.43 -18.79
C THR A 328 -20.49 5.08 -17.52
N TRP A 329 -21.19 5.11 -16.39
CA TRP A 329 -20.64 4.85 -15.06
C TRP A 329 -21.07 3.48 -14.56
N SER A 330 -20.21 2.80 -13.80
CA SER A 330 -20.54 1.53 -13.14
C SER A 330 -21.73 1.67 -12.21
N ARG A 331 -22.36 0.54 -11.86
CA ARG A 331 -23.53 0.46 -10.97
C ARG A 331 -23.45 1.31 -9.70
N ALA A 332 -24.63 1.63 -9.17
CA ALA A 332 -24.78 2.37 -7.91
C ALA A 332 -24.04 1.69 -6.75
N GLY A 333 -23.41 2.50 -5.89
CA GLY A 333 -22.57 2.04 -4.78
C GLY A 333 -21.09 1.85 -5.13
N GLY A 334 -20.74 1.82 -6.42
CA GLY A 334 -19.38 1.65 -6.90
C GLY A 334 -18.85 0.22 -6.77
N GLU A 335 -17.64 0.00 -7.26
CA GLU A 335 -16.94 -1.28 -7.26
C GLU A 335 -15.77 -1.28 -6.29
N LEU A 336 -15.60 -2.40 -5.58
CA LEU A 336 -14.41 -2.62 -4.77
C LEU A 336 -13.23 -2.91 -5.69
N ILE A 337 -12.29 -1.95 -5.75
CA ILE A 337 -11.00 -2.12 -6.42
C ILE A 337 -9.98 -2.51 -5.35
N LEU A 338 -9.31 -3.64 -5.55
CA LEU A 338 -8.22 -4.10 -4.71
C LEU A 338 -6.88 -3.66 -5.31
N ALA A 339 -6.12 -2.86 -4.57
CA ALA A 339 -4.82 -2.38 -5.03
C ALA A 339 -3.82 -3.54 -5.20
N GLY A 340 -2.99 -3.49 -6.24
CA GLY A 340 -1.97 -4.52 -6.51
C GLY A 340 -2.54 -5.85 -7.00
N SER A 341 -3.82 -5.90 -7.36
CA SER A 341 -4.53 -7.10 -7.81
C SER A 341 -5.13 -6.90 -9.20
N ALA A 342 -5.50 -8.01 -9.86
CA ALA A 342 -6.33 -7.96 -11.05
C ALA A 342 -7.81 -7.89 -10.64
N ASN A 343 -8.48 -6.81 -11.04
CA ASN A 343 -9.90 -6.58 -10.82
C ASN A 343 -10.66 -6.79 -12.13
N ASN A 344 -11.96 -7.10 -12.06
CA ASN A 344 -12.78 -7.35 -13.24
C ASN A 344 -14.13 -6.66 -13.09
N TYR A 345 -14.64 -6.08 -14.16
CA TYR A 345 -16.00 -5.54 -14.21
C TYR A 345 -16.58 -5.70 -15.62
N ASP A 346 -17.83 -6.18 -15.72
CA ASP A 346 -18.47 -6.49 -17.00
C ASP A 346 -19.73 -5.64 -17.16
N PHE A 347 -19.68 -4.63 -18.03
CA PHE A 347 -20.84 -3.79 -18.35
C PHE A 347 -21.89 -4.52 -19.18
N SER A 348 -21.53 -5.63 -19.84
CA SER A 348 -22.36 -6.28 -20.86
C SER A 348 -23.35 -7.32 -20.34
N VAL A 349 -23.31 -7.63 -19.03
CA VAL A 349 -24.10 -8.71 -18.41
C VAL A 349 -25.50 -8.28 -18.02
N SER A 350 -25.66 -7.06 -17.50
CA SER A 350 -26.95 -6.54 -17.03
C SER A 350 -27.01 -5.03 -17.23
N GLN A 351 -28.19 -4.51 -17.55
CA GLN A 351 -28.45 -3.08 -17.57
C GLN A 351 -28.05 -2.40 -16.24
N SER A 352 -28.28 -3.11 -15.12
CA SER A 352 -27.96 -2.61 -13.77
C SER A 352 -26.46 -2.53 -13.46
N ASN A 353 -25.59 -3.01 -14.35
CA ASN A 353 -24.15 -2.78 -14.25
C ASN A 353 -23.75 -1.38 -14.76
N ALA A 354 -24.70 -0.57 -15.21
CA ALA A 354 -24.51 0.87 -15.36
C ALA A 354 -25.37 1.65 -14.37
N TYR A 355 -24.85 2.78 -13.90
CA TYR A 355 -25.62 3.72 -13.09
C TYR A 355 -26.86 4.17 -13.87
N GLY A 356 -28.00 4.24 -13.18
CA GLY A 356 -29.28 4.60 -13.81
C GLY A 356 -29.78 3.63 -14.88
N ASN A 357 -29.22 2.41 -14.96
CA ASN A 357 -29.49 1.45 -16.04
C ASN A 357 -29.17 2.02 -17.44
N ASN A 358 -28.12 2.85 -17.56
CA ASN A 358 -27.79 3.57 -18.79
C ASN A 358 -27.08 2.70 -19.86
N LEU A 359 -27.72 1.60 -20.24
CA LEU A 359 -27.25 0.66 -21.28
C LEU A 359 -28.45 0.21 -22.13
N THR A 360 -28.18 -0.12 -23.39
CA THR A 360 -29.16 -0.71 -24.33
C THR A 360 -28.91 -2.20 -24.51
N LEU A 361 -29.95 -2.97 -24.84
CA LEU A 361 -29.79 -4.40 -25.13
C LEU A 361 -29.68 -4.60 -26.64
N ASN A 362 -28.54 -5.11 -27.12
CA ASN A 362 -28.34 -5.49 -28.51
C ASN A 362 -28.04 -7.00 -28.60
N GLY A 363 -29.02 -7.78 -29.09
CA GLY A 363 -28.96 -9.23 -29.07
C GLY A 363 -28.93 -9.79 -27.65
N SER A 364 -27.81 -10.38 -27.25
CA SER A 364 -27.60 -11.00 -25.93
C SER A 364 -26.71 -10.20 -24.99
N ARG A 365 -26.26 -9.00 -25.39
CA ARG A 365 -25.34 -8.17 -24.63
C ARG A 365 -25.94 -6.80 -24.35
N TYR A 366 -25.68 -6.30 -23.15
CA TYR A 366 -25.89 -4.89 -22.86
C TYR A 366 -24.73 -4.07 -23.42
N CYS A 367 -25.06 -3.00 -24.11
CA CYS A 367 -24.15 -2.14 -24.84
C CYS A 367 -24.21 -0.71 -24.30
N ILE A 368 -23.06 -0.05 -24.33
CA ILE A 368 -22.97 1.40 -24.15
C ILE A 368 -23.58 2.06 -25.38
N PHE A 369 -24.46 3.04 -25.17
CA PHE A 369 -25.06 3.80 -26.26
C PHE A 369 -24.00 4.53 -27.09
N SER A 370 -24.17 4.47 -28.40
CA SER A 370 -23.36 5.21 -29.38
C SER A 370 -24.02 6.55 -29.72
N GLY A 371 -23.26 7.45 -30.34
CA GLY A 371 -23.81 8.64 -31.01
C GLY A 371 -23.57 9.98 -30.34
N ASP A 372 -22.95 10.02 -29.16
CA ASP A 372 -22.45 11.28 -28.56
C ASP A 372 -21.13 11.67 -29.25
N ILE A 373 -21.23 12.26 -30.44
CA ILE A 373 -20.12 12.57 -31.35
C ILE A 373 -19.29 13.74 -30.81
N ASN A 374 -19.97 14.70 -30.19
CA ASN A 374 -19.36 15.93 -29.67
C ASN A 374 -18.85 15.77 -28.20
N ASN A 375 -19.19 14.66 -27.53
CA ASN A 375 -18.83 14.32 -26.16
C ASN A 375 -19.36 15.28 -25.07
N ASP A 376 -20.55 15.86 -25.28
CA ASP A 376 -21.19 16.75 -24.31
C ASP A 376 -22.02 15.99 -23.25
N GLY A 377 -22.23 14.69 -23.45
CA GLY A 377 -22.97 13.80 -22.56
C GLY A 377 -24.45 13.65 -22.89
N ILE A 378 -24.88 14.10 -24.06
CA ILE A 378 -26.23 13.96 -24.60
C ILE A 378 -26.09 13.53 -26.06
N VAL A 379 -26.95 12.64 -26.55
CA VAL A 379 -27.11 12.45 -27.99
C VAL A 379 -28.24 13.36 -28.45
N ASP A 380 -27.95 14.36 -29.26
CA ASP A 380 -28.95 15.31 -29.75
C ASP A 380 -28.79 15.73 -31.21
N ALA A 381 -29.53 16.77 -31.62
CA ALA A 381 -29.52 17.27 -32.97
C ALA A 381 -28.14 17.78 -33.44
N ALA A 382 -27.24 18.18 -32.52
CA ALA A 382 -25.88 18.55 -32.86
C ALA A 382 -25.05 17.34 -33.28
N ASP A 383 -25.24 16.18 -32.63
CA ASP A 383 -24.61 14.94 -33.05
C ASP A 383 -25.17 14.42 -34.37
N VAL A 384 -26.50 14.45 -34.53
CA VAL A 384 -27.16 14.06 -35.79
C VAL A 384 -26.64 14.93 -36.94
N ALA A 385 -26.57 16.25 -36.74
CA ALA A 385 -26.04 17.15 -37.76
C ALA A 385 -24.56 16.88 -38.09
N ALA A 386 -23.76 16.49 -37.10
CA ALA A 386 -22.36 16.11 -37.33
C ALA A 386 -22.26 14.83 -38.18
N ALA A 387 -23.04 13.79 -37.83
CA ALA A 387 -23.10 12.54 -38.60
C ALA A 387 -23.63 12.78 -40.03
N ASP A 388 -24.69 13.59 -40.19
CA ASP A 388 -25.31 13.89 -41.48
C ASP A 388 -24.36 14.65 -42.42
N ASN A 389 -23.65 15.65 -41.90
CA ASN A 389 -22.69 16.41 -42.70
C ASN A 389 -21.55 15.50 -43.19
N ASP A 390 -21.02 14.65 -42.31
CA ASP A 390 -19.93 13.73 -42.66
C ASP A 390 -20.42 12.59 -43.58
N ALA A 391 -21.68 12.16 -43.44
CA ALA A 391 -22.32 11.21 -44.35
C ALA A 391 -22.54 11.78 -45.76
N PHE A 392 -22.95 13.05 -45.86
CA PHE A 392 -23.11 13.74 -47.15
C PHE A 392 -21.78 13.86 -47.92
N GLU A 393 -20.69 14.12 -47.18
CA GLU A 393 -19.35 14.23 -47.74
C GLU A 393 -18.65 12.86 -47.92
N PHE A 394 -19.31 11.75 -47.55
CA PHE A 394 -18.74 10.40 -47.55
C PHE A 394 -17.39 10.33 -46.83
N VAL A 395 -17.31 10.92 -45.64
CA VAL A 395 -16.09 10.92 -44.83
C VAL A 395 -15.69 9.49 -44.50
N THR A 396 -14.40 9.17 -44.65
CA THR A 396 -13.86 7.84 -44.39
C THR A 396 -12.72 7.87 -43.39
N GLY A 397 -12.46 6.73 -42.77
CA GLY A 397 -11.39 6.52 -41.80
C GLY A 397 -11.88 6.59 -40.35
N TYR A 398 -10.93 6.78 -39.45
CA TYR A 398 -11.19 6.81 -38.01
C TYR A 398 -11.63 8.22 -37.60
N VAL A 399 -12.94 8.48 -37.72
CA VAL A 399 -13.59 9.76 -37.37
C VAL A 399 -14.67 9.55 -36.31
N ASN A 400 -15.11 10.60 -35.60
CA ASN A 400 -16.10 10.44 -34.52
C ASN A 400 -17.48 10.03 -35.06
N SER A 401 -17.83 10.48 -36.26
CA SER A 401 -19.10 10.20 -36.95
C SER A 401 -19.24 8.75 -37.44
N ASP A 402 -18.15 7.98 -37.53
CA ASP A 402 -18.17 6.52 -37.75
C ASP A 402 -18.54 5.81 -36.44
N VAL A 403 -19.85 5.73 -36.17
CA VAL A 403 -20.43 5.16 -34.95
C VAL A 403 -20.66 3.66 -35.07
N ASN A 404 -20.69 3.10 -36.27
CA ASN A 404 -20.84 1.67 -36.52
C ASN A 404 -19.48 0.90 -36.64
N GLY A 405 -18.38 1.63 -36.84
CA GLY A 405 -17.02 1.10 -36.88
C GLY A 405 -16.61 0.44 -38.21
N ASP A 406 -17.26 0.76 -39.32
CA ASP A 406 -16.93 0.23 -40.65
C ASP A 406 -15.96 1.11 -41.46
N MET A 407 -15.53 2.25 -40.88
CA MET A 407 -14.60 3.24 -41.44
C MET A 407 -15.18 4.13 -42.53
N ILE A 408 -16.51 4.19 -42.66
CA ILE A 408 -17.20 5.10 -43.57
C ILE A 408 -18.35 5.73 -42.79
N THR A 409 -18.45 7.06 -42.76
CA THR A 409 -19.67 7.68 -42.24
C THR A 409 -20.72 7.68 -43.33
N ASP A 410 -21.83 6.99 -43.10
CA ASP A 410 -22.97 6.96 -44.02
C ASP A 410 -24.34 6.97 -43.30
N ALA A 411 -25.42 6.70 -44.05
CA ALA A 411 -26.78 6.71 -43.50
C ALA A 411 -26.99 5.71 -42.35
N SER A 412 -26.18 4.65 -42.27
CA SER A 412 -26.26 3.67 -41.18
C SER A 412 -25.71 4.21 -39.86
N ASP A 413 -24.69 5.07 -39.90
CA ASP A 413 -24.21 5.81 -38.73
C ASP A 413 -25.25 6.82 -38.26
N VAL A 414 -25.73 7.64 -39.19
CA VAL A 414 -26.78 8.64 -38.93
C VAL A 414 -27.99 7.97 -38.26
N GLN A 415 -28.42 6.81 -38.74
CA GLN A 415 -29.55 6.09 -38.16
C GLN A 415 -29.33 5.73 -36.68
N ILE A 416 -28.11 5.35 -36.28
CA ILE A 416 -27.80 5.05 -34.87
C ILE A 416 -27.90 6.32 -34.03
N VAL A 417 -27.31 7.43 -34.51
CA VAL A 417 -27.33 8.71 -33.81
C VAL A 417 -28.75 9.26 -33.68
N ASP A 418 -29.52 9.25 -34.77
CA ASP A 418 -30.90 9.75 -34.82
C ASP A 418 -31.84 8.96 -33.88
N ASN A 419 -31.71 7.63 -33.85
CA ASN A 419 -32.47 6.79 -32.91
C ASN A 419 -32.16 7.14 -31.45
N ASN A 420 -30.89 7.36 -31.11
CA ASN A 420 -30.49 7.70 -29.75
C ASN A 420 -30.83 9.15 -29.38
N ALA A 421 -30.80 10.08 -30.34
CA ALA A 421 -31.30 11.44 -30.18
C ALA A 421 -32.81 11.46 -29.92
N PHE A 422 -33.57 10.69 -30.70
CA PHE A 422 -35.02 10.54 -30.51
C PHE A 422 -35.37 9.97 -29.12
N ASN A 423 -34.56 9.03 -28.63
CA ASN A 423 -34.72 8.43 -27.31
C ASN A 423 -34.18 9.30 -26.16
N ILE A 424 -33.60 10.47 -26.46
CA ILE A 424 -33.02 11.40 -25.47
C ILE A 424 -31.98 10.67 -24.62
N VAL A 425 -31.10 9.92 -25.26
CA VAL A 425 -30.02 9.22 -24.57
C VAL A 425 -29.07 10.27 -23.99
N THR A 426 -28.83 10.19 -22.68
CA THR A 426 -27.96 11.11 -21.95
C THR A 426 -27.07 10.32 -21.00
N ARG A 427 -25.95 10.91 -20.58
CA ARG A 427 -25.16 10.36 -19.49
C ARG A 427 -25.97 10.42 -18.20
N ILE A 428 -25.90 9.34 -17.41
CA ILE A 428 -26.44 9.32 -16.05
C ILE A 428 -25.27 9.09 -15.10
N THR A 429 -25.06 10.05 -14.20
CA THR A 429 -23.98 10.02 -13.21
C THR A 429 -24.51 9.83 -11.80
N PRO A 430 -23.66 9.35 -10.86
CA PRO A 430 -23.99 9.18 -9.45
C PRO A 430 -24.68 10.33 -8.73
#